data_AF-A0A521NS66-F1
#
_entry.id   AF-A0A521NS66-F1
#
_cell.length_a   1.000
_cell.length_b   1.000
_cell.length_c   1.000
_cell.angle_alpha   90.00
_cell.angle_beta   90.00
_cell.angle_gamma   90.00
#
_symmetry.space_group_name_H-M   'P 1'
#
loop_
_entity.id
_entity.type
_entity.pdbx_description
1 polymer ?
#
loop_
_entity_poly.entity_id
_entity_poly.type
_entity_poly.pdbx_seq_one_letter_code
_entity_poly.pdbx_strand_id
1 'polypeptide(L)'
;MKIATFNVNGIHSRLDRLLEWLAESKPDVACLQELKSPDAKLPLAAIRRAGYGVVAHGQPAWNGVAILARGREPIETGRGLPGMEDDPQSRYLEAVVDGVLVGCLYLPNGNPQPGPKFDYKLQWFEAFHKHAKKLFASGLPVVLAGDYNVVPTDADIYNPASWRDDALLQPESRAAYACLLKQGWTDAIRARHPERAPFTFWTYWRNRFPRDAGLRIDHLLLNAELAPLLRDAGVDRDVRGRPGASDHAPAWIELDLPASSRQ
;
A
#
# COMPACT_ATOMS: atom_id res chain seq x y z
N MET A 1 6.59 -10.33 12.99
CA MET A 1 6.82 -9.94 11.59
C MET A 1 6.41 -8.49 11.38
N LYS A 2 7.25 -7.67 10.76
CA LYS A 2 6.93 -6.28 10.38
C LYS A 2 6.61 -6.20 8.88
N ILE A 3 5.42 -5.75 8.52
CA ILE A 3 4.99 -5.56 7.13
C ILE A 3 4.75 -4.06 6.91
N ALA A 4 5.27 -3.52 5.81
CA ALA A 4 5.12 -2.12 5.47
C ALA A 4 4.59 -1.92 4.04
N THR A 5 3.94 -0.78 3.81
CA THR A 5 3.61 -0.27 2.49
C THR A 5 4.20 1.12 2.31
N PHE A 6 4.72 1.40 1.12
CA PHE A 6 5.34 2.68 0.81
C PHE A 6 5.22 3.03 -0.69
N ASN A 7 4.42 4.04 -1.00
CA ASN A 7 4.44 4.67 -2.31
C ASN A 7 5.73 5.50 -2.45
N VAL A 8 6.64 5.05 -3.31
CA VAL A 8 7.98 5.65 -3.46
C VAL A 8 8.01 6.80 -4.48
N ASN A 9 6.92 7.04 -5.20
CA ASN A 9 6.80 8.09 -6.21
C ASN A 9 8.02 8.15 -7.16
N GLY A 10 8.36 7.00 -7.74
CA GLY A 10 9.50 6.83 -8.65
C GLY A 10 10.72 6.23 -7.95
N ILE A 11 10.94 4.92 -8.17
CA ILE A 11 11.96 4.14 -7.46
C ILE A 11 13.38 4.67 -7.66
N HIS A 12 13.72 5.15 -8.86
CA HIS A 12 15.06 5.64 -9.18
C HIS A 12 15.38 6.92 -8.42
N SER A 13 14.46 7.88 -8.43
CA SER A 13 14.62 9.15 -7.73
C SER A 13 14.65 9.01 -6.21
N ARG A 14 14.06 7.93 -5.66
CA ARG A 14 13.96 7.69 -4.23
C ARG A 14 14.83 6.52 -3.76
N LEU A 15 15.72 5.99 -4.61
CA LEU A 15 16.49 4.78 -4.29
C LEU A 15 17.29 4.95 -2.99
N ASP A 16 18.05 6.05 -2.85
CA ASP A 16 18.87 6.26 -1.65
C ASP A 16 18.00 6.39 -0.39
N ARG A 17 16.86 7.10 -0.49
CA ARG A 17 15.91 7.23 0.63
C ARG A 17 15.26 5.89 0.99
N LEU A 18 14.93 5.08 -0.02
CA LEU A 18 14.40 3.73 0.16
C LEU A 18 15.41 2.82 0.85
N LEU A 19 16.67 2.81 0.39
CA LEU A 19 17.73 1.98 0.98
C LEU A 19 18.05 2.41 2.42
N GLU A 20 18.06 3.72 2.69
CA GLU A 20 18.20 4.25 4.05
C GLU A 20 17.07 3.76 4.97
N TRP A 21 15.82 3.88 4.52
CA TRP A 21 14.66 3.39 5.29
C TRP A 21 14.68 1.87 5.49
N LEU A 22 15.04 1.08 4.48
CA LEU A 22 15.17 -0.37 4.60
C LEU A 22 16.25 -0.76 5.61
N ALA A 23 17.36 -0.01 5.67
CA ALA A 23 18.44 -0.26 6.63
C ALA A 23 18.04 0.10 8.08
N GLU A 24 17.21 1.12 8.27
CA GLU A 24 16.75 1.60 9.58
C GLU A 24 15.55 0.80 10.10
N SER A 25 14.47 0.77 9.33
CA SER A 25 13.17 0.20 9.72
C SER A 25 13.13 -1.32 9.60
N LYS A 26 13.98 -1.87 8.70
CA LYS A 26 14.18 -3.30 8.47
C LYS A 26 12.90 -4.14 8.44
N PRO A 27 11.86 -3.74 7.67
CA PRO A 27 10.64 -4.53 7.59
C PRO A 27 10.94 -5.94 7.04
N ASP A 28 10.19 -6.94 7.49
CA ASP A 28 10.27 -8.30 6.92
C ASP A 28 9.69 -8.32 5.51
N VAL A 29 8.64 -7.53 5.28
CA VAL A 29 7.99 -7.34 3.97
C VAL A 29 7.78 -5.86 3.71
N ALA A 30 8.13 -5.38 2.50
CA ALA A 30 7.80 -4.04 2.05
C ALA A 30 7.08 -4.06 0.70
N CYS A 31 5.83 -3.59 0.69
CA CYS A 31 5.04 -3.34 -0.51
C CYS A 31 5.37 -1.94 -1.03
N LEU A 32 5.85 -1.84 -2.27
CA LEU A 32 6.18 -0.57 -2.91
C LEU A 32 5.19 -0.24 -4.02
N GLN A 33 4.80 1.03 -4.12
CA GLN A 33 3.93 1.56 -5.17
C GLN A 33 4.59 2.70 -5.94
N GLU A 34 4.09 2.98 -7.14
CA GLU A 34 4.62 3.99 -8.06
C GLU A 34 6.11 3.79 -8.36
N LEU A 35 6.51 2.59 -8.77
CA LEU A 35 7.88 2.34 -9.22
C LEU A 35 8.28 3.25 -10.38
N LYS A 36 7.33 3.55 -11.30
CA LYS A 36 7.52 4.36 -12.52
C LYS A 36 8.69 3.88 -13.38
N SER A 37 8.91 2.56 -13.41
CA SER A 37 10.00 1.93 -14.13
C SER A 37 9.56 0.56 -14.63
N PRO A 38 9.93 0.16 -15.87
CA PRO A 38 9.74 -1.21 -16.34
C PRO A 38 10.68 -2.17 -15.58
N ASP A 39 10.30 -3.44 -15.49
CA ASP A 39 11.04 -4.47 -14.73
C ASP A 39 12.53 -4.53 -15.05
N ALA A 40 12.89 -4.49 -16.35
CA ALA A 40 14.27 -4.55 -16.82
C ALA A 40 15.17 -3.38 -16.36
N LYS A 41 14.57 -2.27 -15.90
CA LYS A 41 15.29 -1.08 -15.42
C LYS A 41 15.22 -0.92 -13.91
N LEU A 42 14.61 -1.85 -13.17
CA LEU A 42 14.54 -1.74 -11.72
C LEU A 42 15.94 -1.90 -11.09
N PRO A 43 16.26 -1.16 -10.01
CA PRO A 43 17.54 -1.24 -9.31
C PRO A 43 17.65 -2.48 -8.42
N LEU A 44 17.31 -3.67 -8.95
CA LEU A 44 17.23 -4.93 -8.20
C LEU A 44 18.55 -5.28 -7.52
N ALA A 45 19.69 -5.01 -8.15
CA ALA A 45 21.00 -5.28 -7.57
C ALA A 45 21.25 -4.47 -6.28
N ALA A 46 20.77 -3.22 -6.22
CA ALA A 46 20.91 -2.40 -5.03
C ALA A 46 19.99 -2.90 -3.90
N ILE A 47 18.75 -3.25 -4.23
CA ILE A 47 17.78 -3.81 -3.26
C ILE A 47 18.26 -5.15 -2.71
N ARG A 48 18.78 -6.04 -3.56
CA ARG A 48 19.37 -7.33 -3.15
C ARG A 48 20.59 -7.14 -2.26
N ARG A 49 21.47 -6.18 -2.55
CA ARG A 49 22.59 -5.83 -1.67
C ARG A 49 22.15 -5.30 -0.31
N ALA A 50 20.99 -4.65 -0.22
CA ALA A 50 20.37 -4.28 1.06
C ALA A 50 19.73 -5.47 1.80
N GLY A 51 19.82 -6.69 1.25
CA GLY A 51 19.35 -7.92 1.87
C GLY A 51 17.89 -8.27 1.57
N TYR A 52 17.31 -7.73 0.49
CA TYR A 52 15.91 -7.97 0.13
C TYR A 52 15.79 -8.72 -1.22
N GLY A 53 15.06 -9.84 -1.21
CA GLY A 53 14.51 -10.40 -2.45
C GLY A 53 13.31 -9.60 -2.94
N VAL A 54 12.98 -9.73 -4.22
CA VAL A 54 12.07 -8.83 -4.93
C VAL A 54 11.24 -9.58 -5.95
N VAL A 55 9.93 -9.38 -5.87
CA VAL A 55 9.01 -9.58 -7.00
C VAL A 55 8.45 -8.22 -7.39
N ALA A 56 8.45 -7.90 -8.68
CA ALA A 56 7.99 -6.61 -9.18
C ALA A 56 7.12 -6.76 -10.43
N HIS A 57 6.18 -5.84 -10.57
CA HIS A 57 5.36 -5.62 -11.75
C HIS A 57 5.43 -4.14 -12.08
N GLY A 58 6.35 -3.79 -12.97
CA GLY A 58 6.72 -2.43 -13.32
C GLY A 58 6.13 -1.94 -14.64
N GLN A 59 5.88 -0.64 -14.71
CA GLN A 59 5.38 0.06 -15.89
C GLN A 59 6.19 1.35 -16.11
N PRO A 60 6.54 1.72 -17.35
CA PRO A 60 7.22 2.97 -17.63
C PRO A 60 6.38 4.20 -17.22
N ALA A 61 7.04 5.22 -16.67
CA ALA A 61 6.51 6.55 -16.33
C ALA A 61 5.38 6.63 -15.28
N TRP A 62 4.59 5.57 -15.11
CA TRP A 62 3.41 5.51 -14.26
C TRP A 62 3.38 4.19 -13.48
N ASN A 63 2.59 4.15 -12.41
CA ASN A 63 2.24 2.93 -11.69
C ASN A 63 3.47 2.09 -11.27
N GLY A 64 3.32 0.77 -11.27
CA GLY A 64 4.32 -0.18 -10.85
C GLY A 64 4.18 -0.52 -9.37
N VAL A 65 4.27 -1.81 -9.06
CA VAL A 65 4.22 -2.34 -7.70
C VAL A 65 5.31 -3.38 -7.48
N ALA A 66 5.84 -3.48 -6.26
CA ALA A 66 6.80 -4.52 -5.89
C ALA A 66 6.55 -5.02 -4.46
N ILE A 67 6.87 -6.28 -4.22
CA ILE A 67 6.93 -6.87 -2.89
C ILE A 67 8.39 -7.23 -2.63
N LEU A 68 8.95 -6.64 -1.57
CA LEU A 68 10.28 -6.95 -1.07
C LEU A 68 10.16 -7.88 0.14
N ALA A 69 11.06 -8.86 0.25
CA ALA A 69 11.16 -9.72 1.44
C ALA A 69 12.59 -9.76 1.97
N ARG A 70 12.76 -9.54 3.27
CA ARG A 70 14.08 -9.52 3.91
C ARG A 70 14.66 -10.93 4.00
N GLY A 71 15.87 -11.10 3.49
CA GLY A 71 16.67 -12.32 3.57
C GLY A 71 16.18 -13.48 2.70
N ARG A 72 15.20 -13.27 1.80
CA ARG A 72 14.62 -14.31 0.94
C ARG A 72 13.93 -13.72 -0.28
N GLU A 73 13.69 -14.54 -1.29
CA GLU A 73 12.83 -14.17 -2.42
C GLU A 73 11.34 -14.41 -2.06
N PRO A 74 10.44 -13.43 -2.28
CA PRO A 74 9.00 -13.67 -2.20
C PRO A 74 8.55 -14.69 -3.25
N ILE A 75 7.57 -15.52 -2.93
CA ILE A 75 6.99 -16.48 -3.89
C ILE A 75 5.78 -15.83 -4.55
N GLU A 76 5.90 -15.41 -5.81
CA GLU A 76 4.80 -14.80 -6.57
C GLU A 76 3.64 -15.79 -6.72
N THR A 77 2.43 -15.35 -6.36
CA THR A 77 1.19 -16.16 -6.49
C THR A 77 0.19 -15.56 -7.47
N GLY A 78 0.33 -14.28 -7.80
CA GLY A 78 -0.59 -13.57 -8.68
C GLY A 78 -0.03 -12.23 -9.14
N ARG A 79 -0.40 -11.83 -10.35
CA ARG A 79 0.03 -10.58 -10.98
C ARG A 79 -1.11 -10.02 -11.82
N GLY A 80 -1.32 -8.71 -11.71
CA GLY A 80 -2.53 -8.10 -12.24
C GLY A 80 -3.75 -8.48 -11.41
N LEU A 81 -4.84 -7.73 -11.55
CA LEU A 81 -6.02 -7.94 -10.75
C LEU A 81 -6.96 -8.94 -11.45
N PRO A 82 -7.35 -10.06 -10.81
CA PRO A 82 -8.28 -11.01 -11.41
C PRO A 82 -9.63 -10.36 -11.80
N GLY A 83 -10.12 -10.67 -13.00
CA GLY A 83 -11.26 -10.01 -13.63
C GLY A 83 -10.90 -8.73 -14.41
N MET A 84 -9.62 -8.41 -14.53
CA MET A 84 -9.07 -7.33 -15.35
C MET A 84 -7.82 -7.80 -16.11
N GLU A 85 -7.90 -8.98 -16.74
CA GLU A 85 -6.76 -9.65 -17.38
C GLU A 85 -6.17 -8.83 -18.54
N ASP A 86 -6.98 -8.03 -19.22
CA ASP A 86 -6.56 -7.16 -20.33
C ASP A 86 -6.09 -5.76 -19.86
N ASP A 87 -6.11 -5.47 -18.56
CA ASP A 87 -5.68 -4.17 -18.05
C ASP A 87 -4.14 -4.05 -18.13
N PRO A 88 -3.61 -3.12 -18.94
CA PRO A 88 -2.17 -2.96 -19.10
C PRO A 88 -1.50 -2.30 -17.89
N GLN A 89 -2.25 -1.88 -16.87
CA GLN A 89 -1.72 -1.12 -15.75
C GLN A 89 -1.16 -2.01 -14.63
N SER A 90 0.13 -1.84 -14.34
CA SER A 90 0.83 -2.58 -13.30
C SER A 90 0.48 -2.06 -11.89
N ARG A 91 -0.69 -2.47 -11.40
CA ARG A 91 -1.29 -1.96 -10.14
C ARG A 91 -1.43 -2.99 -9.03
N TYR A 92 -1.26 -4.28 -9.34
CA TYR A 92 -1.46 -5.34 -8.37
C TYR A 92 -0.44 -6.47 -8.54
N LEU A 93 0.01 -6.98 -7.39
CA LEU A 93 0.94 -8.10 -7.27
C LEU A 93 0.68 -8.84 -5.96
N GLU A 94 0.81 -10.16 -5.99
CA GLU A 94 0.63 -11.03 -4.84
C GLU A 94 1.83 -11.94 -4.66
N ALA A 95 2.27 -12.10 -3.40
CA ALA A 95 3.30 -13.06 -3.07
C ALA A 95 3.13 -13.60 -1.67
N VAL A 96 3.65 -14.81 -1.43
CA VAL A 96 3.76 -15.40 -0.10
C VAL A 96 5.15 -15.12 0.48
N VAL A 97 5.18 -14.69 1.74
CA VAL A 97 6.40 -14.50 2.54
C VAL A 97 6.16 -15.06 3.94
N ASP A 98 6.97 -16.04 4.36
CA ASP A 98 6.86 -16.69 5.69
C ASP A 98 5.42 -17.19 6.01
N GLY A 99 4.75 -17.74 4.99
CA GLY A 99 3.38 -18.26 5.14
C GLY A 99 2.28 -17.20 5.11
N VAL A 100 2.62 -15.90 5.05
CA VAL A 100 1.66 -14.80 4.89
C VAL A 100 1.47 -14.47 3.41
N LEU A 101 0.23 -14.45 2.94
CA LEU A 101 -0.13 -13.97 1.61
C LEU A 101 -0.25 -12.44 1.63
N VAL A 102 0.53 -11.78 0.78
CA VAL A 102 0.65 -10.33 0.71
C VAL A 102 0.13 -9.86 -0.64
N GLY A 103 -0.96 -9.09 -0.65
CA GLY A 103 -1.43 -8.37 -1.82
C GLY A 103 -0.93 -6.93 -1.80
N CYS A 104 -0.05 -6.57 -2.72
CA CYS A 104 0.45 -5.21 -2.91
C CYS A 104 -0.38 -4.49 -3.98
N LEU A 105 -0.99 -3.35 -3.63
CA LEU A 105 -1.82 -2.58 -4.56
C LEU A 105 -1.43 -1.10 -4.70
N TYR A 106 -1.60 -0.58 -5.91
CA TYR A 106 -1.63 0.85 -6.23
C TYR A 106 -2.94 1.17 -6.93
N LEU A 107 -3.95 1.52 -6.13
CA LEU A 107 -5.30 1.75 -6.62
C LEU A 107 -5.35 3.00 -7.52
N PRO A 108 -6.14 3.01 -8.61
CA PRO A 108 -6.24 4.19 -9.47
C PRO A 108 -6.63 5.46 -8.70
N ASN A 109 -5.90 6.57 -8.90
CA ASN A 109 -6.19 7.84 -8.25
C ASN A 109 -7.61 8.36 -8.57
N GLY A 110 -7.98 8.32 -9.85
CA GLY A 110 -9.32 8.65 -10.35
C GLY A 110 -9.50 10.10 -10.81
N ASN A 111 -8.56 11.02 -10.56
CA ASN A 111 -8.71 12.41 -11.02
C ASN A 111 -8.41 12.58 -12.53
N PRO A 112 -9.11 13.51 -13.21
CA PRO A 112 -10.23 14.31 -12.72
C PRO A 112 -11.51 13.48 -12.58
N GLN A 113 -12.41 13.93 -11.70
CA GLN A 113 -13.74 13.36 -11.50
C GLN A 113 -14.82 14.44 -11.71
N PRO A 114 -15.97 14.11 -12.32
CA PRO A 114 -16.26 12.84 -12.99
C PRO A 114 -15.42 12.65 -14.27
N GLY A 115 -15.38 11.41 -14.79
CA GLY A 115 -14.76 11.13 -16.09
C GLY A 115 -14.12 9.74 -16.17
N PRO A 116 -13.53 9.39 -17.32
CA PRO A 116 -13.08 8.02 -17.61
C PRO A 116 -12.07 7.44 -16.61
N LYS A 117 -11.26 8.29 -15.97
CA LYS A 117 -10.32 7.85 -14.93
C LYS A 117 -11.02 7.48 -13.62
N PHE A 118 -12.09 8.19 -13.29
CA PHE A 118 -12.92 7.87 -12.12
C PHE A 118 -13.76 6.62 -12.40
N ASP A 119 -14.33 6.49 -13.60
CA ASP A 119 -15.05 5.27 -14.01
C ASP A 119 -14.14 4.03 -13.93
N TYR A 120 -12.91 4.16 -14.45
CA TYR A 120 -11.89 3.12 -14.33
C TYR A 120 -11.54 2.79 -12.86
N LYS A 121 -11.43 3.81 -11.98
CA LYS A 121 -11.21 3.58 -10.54
C LYS A 121 -12.32 2.74 -9.92
N LEU A 122 -13.59 3.04 -10.25
CA LEU A 122 -14.73 2.31 -9.72
C LEU A 122 -14.79 0.88 -10.27
N GLN A 123 -14.54 0.69 -11.57
CA GLN A 123 -14.42 -0.65 -12.17
C GLN A 123 -13.29 -1.48 -11.53
N TRP A 124 -12.15 -0.85 -11.26
CA TRP A 124 -11.04 -1.49 -10.58
C TRP A 124 -11.42 -1.92 -9.15
N PHE A 125 -12.14 -1.07 -8.42
CA PHE A 125 -12.71 -1.42 -7.11
C PHE A 125 -13.66 -2.62 -7.16
N GLU A 126 -14.52 -2.72 -8.19
CA GLU A 126 -15.42 -3.86 -8.33
C GLU A 126 -14.67 -5.19 -8.51
N ALA A 127 -13.65 -5.21 -9.37
CA ALA A 127 -12.78 -6.37 -9.54
C ALA A 127 -12.04 -6.68 -8.22
N PHE A 128 -11.54 -5.64 -7.55
CA PHE A 128 -10.80 -5.78 -6.31
C PHE A 128 -11.67 -6.31 -5.17
N HIS A 129 -12.93 -5.89 -5.07
CA HIS A 129 -13.87 -6.43 -4.09
C HIS A 129 -14.11 -7.91 -4.27
N LYS A 130 -14.29 -8.37 -5.52
CA LYS A 130 -14.49 -9.79 -5.83
C LYS A 130 -13.26 -10.60 -5.43
N HIS A 131 -12.08 -10.10 -5.73
CA HIS A 131 -10.83 -10.76 -5.41
C HIS A 131 -10.52 -10.76 -3.91
N ALA A 132 -10.63 -9.59 -3.25
CA ALA A 132 -10.46 -9.44 -1.81
C ALA A 132 -11.41 -10.36 -1.03
N LYS A 133 -12.65 -10.57 -1.48
CA LYS A 133 -13.58 -11.50 -0.84
C LYS A 133 -13.09 -12.95 -0.89
N LYS A 134 -12.49 -13.38 -2.01
CA LYS A 134 -11.89 -14.72 -2.14
C LYS A 134 -10.68 -14.87 -1.23
N LEU A 135 -9.80 -13.87 -1.22
CA LEU A 135 -8.63 -13.84 -0.35
C LEU A 135 -9.01 -13.89 1.14
N PHE A 136 -10.01 -13.11 1.53
CA PHE A 136 -10.53 -13.10 2.90
C PHE A 136 -11.02 -14.50 3.33
N ALA A 137 -11.74 -15.19 2.43
CA ALA A 137 -12.29 -16.52 2.67
C ALA A 137 -11.30 -17.68 2.43
N SER A 138 -10.03 -17.41 2.13
CA SER A 138 -9.05 -18.43 1.77
C SER A 138 -8.60 -19.33 2.94
N GLY A 139 -8.82 -18.89 4.18
CA GLY A 139 -8.29 -19.55 5.37
C GLY A 139 -6.77 -19.38 5.55
N LEU A 140 -6.12 -18.60 4.68
CA LEU A 140 -4.70 -18.23 4.81
C LEU A 140 -4.58 -16.90 5.58
N PRO A 141 -3.46 -16.62 6.26
CA PRO A 141 -3.17 -15.28 6.75
C PRO A 141 -2.92 -14.33 5.58
N VAL A 142 -3.77 -13.30 5.42
CA VAL A 142 -3.71 -12.37 4.29
C VAL A 142 -3.66 -10.92 4.74
N VAL A 143 -2.73 -10.16 4.14
CA VAL A 143 -2.70 -8.69 4.22
C VAL A 143 -2.84 -8.07 2.83
N LEU A 144 -3.68 -7.05 2.72
CA LEU A 144 -3.77 -6.18 1.55
C LEU A 144 -3.12 -4.84 1.92
N ALA A 145 -1.96 -4.55 1.34
CA ALA A 145 -1.13 -3.42 1.69
C ALA A 145 -0.88 -2.54 0.46
N GLY A 146 -1.13 -1.24 0.57
CA GLY A 146 -0.93 -0.36 -0.57
C GLY A 146 -1.41 1.06 -0.38
N ASP A 147 -1.26 1.84 -1.46
CA ASP A 147 -1.90 3.13 -1.64
C ASP A 147 -3.26 2.89 -2.29
N TYR A 148 -4.32 3.15 -1.52
CA TYR A 148 -5.70 2.95 -1.94
C TYR A 148 -6.26 4.15 -2.68
N ASN A 149 -5.57 5.30 -2.70
CA ASN A 149 -6.10 6.54 -3.26
C ASN A 149 -7.55 6.83 -2.79
N VAL A 150 -7.85 6.55 -1.52
CA VAL A 150 -9.15 6.86 -0.89
C VAL A 150 -8.90 7.37 0.50
N VAL A 151 -9.54 8.51 0.80
CA VAL A 151 -9.66 9.07 2.15
C VAL A 151 -10.96 8.51 2.76
N PRO A 152 -10.91 7.52 3.69
CA PRO A 152 -12.09 6.77 4.09
C PRO A 152 -13.18 7.65 4.74
N THR A 153 -12.78 8.56 5.62
CA THR A 153 -13.67 9.46 6.36
C THR A 153 -13.05 10.85 6.49
N ASP A 154 -13.82 11.82 6.98
CA ASP A 154 -13.29 13.16 7.26
C ASP A 154 -12.24 13.18 8.39
N ALA A 155 -12.18 12.13 9.21
CA ALA A 155 -11.11 11.95 10.20
C ALA A 155 -9.75 11.56 9.57
N ASP A 156 -9.74 11.23 8.27
CA ASP A 156 -8.56 10.77 7.52
C ASP A 156 -7.96 11.88 6.65
N ILE A 157 -8.38 13.14 6.84
CA ILE A 157 -7.91 14.32 6.11
C ILE A 157 -7.89 15.56 7.01
N TYR A 158 -6.88 16.41 6.84
CA TYR A 158 -6.77 17.65 7.63
C TYR A 158 -7.89 18.67 7.39
N ASN A 159 -8.43 18.75 6.17
CA ASN A 159 -9.51 19.65 5.78
C ASN A 159 -10.28 19.12 4.55
N PRO A 160 -11.43 18.44 4.77
CA PRO A 160 -12.27 17.91 3.69
C PRO A 160 -12.73 18.97 2.68
N ALA A 161 -12.98 20.21 3.13
CA ALA A 161 -13.55 21.25 2.28
C ALA A 161 -12.62 21.63 1.12
N SER A 162 -11.31 21.51 1.30
CA SER A 162 -10.32 21.82 0.26
C SER A 162 -10.10 20.72 -0.79
N TRP A 163 -10.76 19.56 -0.62
CA TRP A 163 -10.63 18.38 -1.48
C TRP A 163 -11.98 17.85 -1.96
N ARG A 164 -13.05 18.66 -1.86
CA ARG A 164 -14.43 18.21 -2.18
C ARG A 164 -14.57 17.67 -3.60
N ASP A 165 -13.82 18.23 -4.54
CA ASP A 165 -13.87 17.84 -5.95
C ASP A 165 -12.84 16.75 -6.28
N ASP A 166 -12.06 16.27 -5.31
CA ASP A 166 -11.04 15.25 -5.56
C ASP A 166 -11.64 13.83 -5.55
N ALA A 167 -11.21 13.00 -6.50
CA ALA A 167 -11.58 11.60 -6.63
C ALA A 167 -11.38 10.76 -5.35
N LEU A 168 -10.44 11.16 -4.48
CA LEU A 168 -10.15 10.47 -3.21
C LEU A 168 -11.27 10.60 -2.17
N LEU A 169 -12.10 11.65 -2.25
CA LEU A 169 -13.15 11.97 -1.28
C LEU A 169 -14.56 11.69 -1.80
N GLN A 170 -14.69 11.32 -3.07
CA GLN A 170 -16.01 11.12 -3.66
C GLN A 170 -16.79 10.01 -2.95
N PRO A 171 -18.13 10.17 -2.79
CA PRO A 171 -18.96 9.21 -2.09
C PRO A 171 -18.79 7.77 -2.58
N GLU A 172 -18.64 7.56 -3.88
CA GLU A 172 -18.48 6.27 -4.52
C GLU A 172 -17.14 5.61 -4.14
N SER A 173 -16.05 6.39 -4.12
CA SER A 173 -14.73 5.91 -3.68
C SER A 173 -14.73 5.55 -2.19
N ARG A 174 -15.34 6.38 -1.34
CA ARG A 174 -15.50 6.11 0.09
C ARG A 174 -16.38 4.89 0.35
N ALA A 175 -17.49 4.77 -0.38
CA ALA A 175 -18.38 3.62 -0.31
C ALA A 175 -17.68 2.33 -0.74
N ALA A 176 -16.84 2.38 -1.77
CA ALA A 176 -16.07 1.24 -2.22
C ALA A 176 -15.04 0.79 -1.17
N TYR A 177 -14.32 1.71 -0.52
CA TYR A 177 -13.45 1.33 0.60
C TYR A 177 -14.24 0.76 1.79
N ALA A 178 -15.35 1.40 2.17
CA ALA A 178 -16.21 0.91 3.24
C ALA A 178 -16.79 -0.49 2.96
N CYS A 179 -17.05 -0.83 1.68
CA CYS A 179 -17.47 -2.16 1.27
C CYS A 179 -16.40 -3.22 1.58
N LEU A 180 -15.10 -2.94 1.40
CA LEU A 180 -14.03 -3.85 1.81
C LEU A 180 -14.10 -4.13 3.32
N LEU A 181 -14.23 -3.09 4.14
CA LEU A 181 -14.33 -3.27 5.60
C LEU A 181 -15.56 -4.10 5.98
N LYS A 182 -16.69 -3.91 5.29
CA LYS A 182 -17.90 -4.73 5.48
C LYS A 182 -17.74 -6.20 5.12
N GLN A 183 -16.73 -6.57 4.31
CA GLN A 183 -16.41 -7.99 4.09
C GLN A 183 -15.75 -8.64 5.31
N GLY A 184 -15.28 -7.84 6.28
CA GLY A 184 -14.61 -8.29 7.50
C GLY A 184 -13.13 -7.88 7.58
N TRP A 185 -12.59 -7.20 6.56
CA TRP A 185 -11.23 -6.70 6.58
C TRP A 185 -11.02 -5.68 7.71
N THR A 186 -9.97 -5.87 8.50
CA THR A 186 -9.57 -4.96 9.59
C THR A 186 -8.57 -3.93 9.08
N ASP A 187 -8.89 -2.65 9.16
CA ASP A 187 -7.94 -1.54 8.94
C ASP A 187 -6.97 -1.47 10.13
N ALA A 188 -5.73 -1.96 9.94
CA ALA A 188 -4.79 -2.15 11.03
C ALA A 188 -4.34 -0.84 11.68
N ILE A 189 -4.14 0.21 10.89
CA ILE A 189 -3.74 1.52 11.40
C ILE A 189 -4.88 2.07 12.28
N ARG A 190 -6.13 2.03 11.80
CA ARG A 190 -7.28 2.51 12.57
C ARG A 190 -7.54 1.66 13.82
N ALA A 191 -7.33 0.34 13.75
CA ALA A 191 -7.51 -0.56 14.90
C ALA A 191 -6.55 -0.22 16.06
N ARG A 192 -5.32 0.19 15.75
CA ARG A 192 -4.33 0.61 16.77
C ARG A 192 -4.46 2.08 17.18
N HIS A 193 -4.99 2.92 16.30
CA HIS A 193 -5.15 4.36 16.52
C HIS A 193 -6.62 4.79 16.34
N PRO A 194 -7.54 4.33 17.22
CA PRO A 194 -8.98 4.53 17.03
C PRO A 194 -9.37 6.00 17.05
N GLU A 195 -8.79 6.80 17.96
CA GLU A 195 -9.09 8.22 18.12
C GLU A 195 -8.55 9.06 16.96
N ARG A 196 -7.27 8.86 16.60
CA ARG A 196 -6.60 9.62 15.55
C ARG A 196 -5.55 8.78 14.84
N ALA A 197 -5.96 8.15 13.74
CA ALA A 197 -5.04 7.49 12.84
C ALA A 197 -4.06 8.50 12.20
N PRO A 198 -2.76 8.18 12.11
CA PRO A 198 -1.77 9.04 11.47
C PRO A 198 -2.05 9.19 9.96
N PHE A 199 -1.73 10.36 9.41
CA PHE A 199 -1.70 10.56 7.95
C PHE A 199 -0.50 9.82 7.34
N THR A 200 -0.63 9.49 6.06
CA THR A 200 0.39 8.76 5.29
C THR A 200 0.88 9.56 4.09
N PHE A 201 0.16 10.61 3.69
CA PHE A 201 0.45 11.42 2.51
C PHE A 201 0.35 12.91 2.79
N TRP A 202 1.29 13.68 2.22
CA TRP A 202 1.28 15.14 2.23
C TRP A 202 1.81 15.68 0.90
N THR A 203 0.98 16.43 0.19
CA THR A 203 1.39 17.08 -1.06
C THR A 203 2.65 17.94 -0.85
N TYR A 204 3.51 18.04 -1.86
CA TYR A 204 4.73 18.88 -1.79
C TYR A 204 4.40 20.38 -1.66
N TRP A 205 3.20 20.79 -2.05
CA TRP A 205 2.81 22.18 -2.13
C TRP A 205 2.36 22.74 -0.78
N ARG A 206 2.42 24.07 -0.64
CA ARG A 206 1.78 24.82 0.47
C ARG A 206 2.20 24.37 1.89
N ASN A 207 3.40 23.84 2.04
CA ASN A 207 3.96 23.38 3.32
C ASN A 207 3.02 22.41 4.05
N ARG A 208 2.39 21.46 3.34
CA ARG A 208 1.44 20.52 3.95
C ARG A 208 2.10 19.62 4.99
N PHE A 209 3.30 19.12 4.73
CA PHE A 209 4.01 18.27 5.70
C PHE A 209 4.37 18.99 7.02
N PRO A 210 5.05 20.16 7.01
CA PRO A 210 5.35 20.88 8.26
C PRO A 210 4.11 21.28 9.07
N ARG A 211 2.96 21.48 8.42
CA ARG A 211 1.67 21.83 9.05
C ARG A 211 0.85 20.61 9.46
N ASP A 212 1.37 19.41 9.23
CA ASP A 212 0.65 18.14 9.38
C ASP A 212 -0.71 18.11 8.67
N ALA A 213 -0.80 18.80 7.54
CA ALA A 213 -2.01 18.90 6.74
C ALA A 213 -2.07 17.78 5.69
N GLY A 214 -2.21 16.53 6.16
CA GLY A 214 -2.10 15.32 5.35
C GLY A 214 -3.41 14.59 5.06
N LEU A 215 -3.27 13.47 4.36
CA LEU A 215 -4.30 12.47 4.09
C LEU A 215 -3.82 11.10 4.58
N ARG A 216 -4.75 10.24 5.02
CA ARG A 216 -4.48 8.81 5.23
C ARG A 216 -5.09 8.01 4.07
N ILE A 217 -4.24 7.60 3.15
CA ILE A 217 -4.64 6.88 1.92
C ILE A 217 -3.86 5.58 1.70
N ASP A 218 -2.79 5.37 2.47
CA ASP A 218 -2.03 4.12 2.49
C ASP A 218 -2.55 3.26 3.65
N HIS A 219 -3.01 2.05 3.34
CA HIS A 219 -3.67 1.18 4.31
C HIS A 219 -3.07 -0.22 4.27
N LEU A 220 -3.12 -0.90 5.43
CA LEU A 220 -2.85 -2.33 5.56
C LEU A 220 -4.10 -2.98 6.13
N LEU A 221 -4.81 -3.74 5.29
CA LEU A 221 -6.03 -4.45 5.66
C LEU A 221 -5.72 -5.90 5.99
N LEU A 222 -6.18 -6.37 7.14
CA LEU A 222 -5.96 -7.73 7.64
C LEU A 222 -7.24 -8.55 7.56
N ASN A 223 -7.11 -9.81 7.13
CA ASN A 223 -8.22 -10.74 7.21
C ASN A 223 -8.40 -11.29 8.63
N ALA A 224 -9.38 -12.18 8.80
CA ALA A 224 -9.73 -12.77 10.11
C ALA A 224 -8.56 -13.54 10.77
N GLU A 225 -7.67 -14.13 9.98
CA GLU A 225 -6.52 -14.90 10.48
C GLU A 225 -5.39 -13.98 10.99
N LEU A 226 -5.16 -12.83 10.36
CA LEU A 226 -4.11 -11.89 10.77
C LEU A 226 -4.54 -10.85 11.80
N ALA A 227 -5.81 -10.43 11.79
CA ALA A 227 -6.27 -9.35 12.66
C ALA A 227 -6.02 -9.60 14.16
N PRO A 228 -6.21 -10.83 14.71
CA PRO A 228 -5.91 -11.14 16.11
C PRO A 228 -4.42 -11.08 16.45
N LEU A 229 -3.54 -11.20 15.45
CA LEU A 229 -2.09 -11.18 15.61
C LEU A 229 -1.51 -9.77 15.52
N LEU A 230 -2.34 -8.75 15.30
CA LEU A 230 -1.91 -7.35 15.22
C LEU A 230 -1.42 -6.86 16.58
N ARG A 231 -0.09 -6.73 16.72
CA ARG A 231 0.55 -6.19 17.91
C ARG A 231 0.60 -4.67 17.87
N ASP A 232 1.08 -4.10 16.77
CA ASP A 232 1.23 -2.66 16.62
C ASP A 232 1.09 -2.20 15.17
N ALA A 233 0.89 -0.89 14.97
CA ALA A 233 0.77 -0.28 13.66
C ALA A 233 1.18 1.19 13.72
N GLY A 234 1.73 1.72 12.64
CA GLY A 234 2.20 3.10 12.63
C GLY A 234 2.59 3.62 11.26
N VAL A 235 3.18 4.82 11.27
CA VAL A 235 3.68 5.50 10.08
C VAL A 235 5.06 6.07 10.41
N ASP A 236 6.05 5.75 9.58
CA ASP A 236 7.41 6.29 9.68
C ASP A 236 7.45 7.73 9.13
N ARG A 237 6.70 8.64 9.77
CA ARG A 237 6.47 10.03 9.32
C ARG A 237 7.77 10.81 9.09
N ASP A 238 8.82 10.51 9.85
CA ASP A 238 10.11 11.19 9.71
C ASP A 238 10.78 10.91 8.37
N VAL A 239 10.49 9.77 7.72
CA VAL A 239 10.98 9.44 6.37
C VAL A 239 10.48 10.46 5.36
N ARG A 240 9.20 10.86 5.46
CA ARG A 240 8.59 11.92 4.63
C ARG A 240 9.23 13.29 4.87
N GLY A 241 9.77 13.54 6.05
CA GLY A 241 10.41 14.81 6.40
C GLY A 241 11.81 15.01 5.83
N ARG A 242 12.41 13.98 5.22
CA ARG A 242 13.78 14.03 4.70
C ARG A 242 13.84 14.74 3.34
N PRO A 243 14.96 15.43 3.02
CA PRO A 243 15.18 15.98 1.68
C PRO A 243 15.07 14.89 0.60
N GLY A 244 14.35 15.18 -0.50
CA GLY A 244 14.17 14.23 -1.60
C GLY A 244 13.22 13.05 -1.30
N ALA A 245 12.50 13.08 -0.18
CA ALA A 245 11.52 12.04 0.16
C ALA A 245 10.35 11.97 -0.84
N SER A 246 9.66 10.82 -0.84
CA SER A 246 8.32 10.70 -1.41
C SER A 246 7.35 11.66 -0.71
N ASP A 247 6.21 11.93 -1.32
CA ASP A 247 5.09 12.66 -0.73
C ASP A 247 4.30 11.78 0.25
N HIS A 248 4.54 10.47 0.21
CA HIS A 248 4.07 9.49 1.18
C HIS A 248 5.12 9.20 2.27
N ALA A 249 4.66 8.71 3.41
CA ALA A 249 5.45 8.07 4.44
C ALA A 249 5.16 6.56 4.46
N PRO A 250 6.15 5.71 4.78
CA PRO A 250 5.90 4.28 4.95
C PRO A 250 4.90 4.03 6.09
N ALA A 251 3.82 3.32 5.81
CA ALA A 251 2.89 2.80 6.82
C ALA A 251 3.25 1.35 7.13
N TRP A 252 3.13 0.93 8.39
CA TRP A 252 3.56 -0.40 8.80
C TRP A 252 2.66 -1.00 9.88
N ILE A 253 2.75 -2.33 9.99
CA ILE A 253 2.18 -3.14 11.06
C ILE A 253 3.23 -4.09 11.62
N GLU A 254 3.03 -4.50 12.86
CA GLU A 254 3.77 -5.57 13.52
C GLU A 254 2.80 -6.67 13.94
N LEU A 255 3.10 -7.89 13.53
CA LEU A 255 2.30 -9.09 13.74
C LEU A 255 3.06 -10.09 14.63
N ASP A 256 2.40 -10.63 15.64
CA ASP A 256 2.91 -11.71 16.49
C ASP A 256 2.58 -13.06 15.83
N LEU A 257 3.29 -13.36 14.75
CA LEU A 257 3.14 -14.66 14.08
C LEU A 257 3.62 -15.78 15.03
N PRO A 258 2.87 -16.90 15.13
CA PRO A 258 3.36 -18.08 15.80
C PRO A 258 4.72 -18.46 15.22
N ALA A 259 5.65 -18.90 16.08
CA ALA A 259 6.91 -19.42 15.58
C ALA A 259 6.61 -20.54 14.58
N SER A 260 7.10 -20.41 13.35
CA SER A 260 7.14 -21.52 12.41
C SER A 260 7.80 -22.68 13.13
N SER A 261 7.05 -23.75 13.36
CA SER A 261 7.61 -25.05 13.70
C SER A 261 8.50 -25.44 12.51
N ARG A 262 9.77 -25.06 12.59
CA ARG A 262 10.80 -25.55 11.69
C ARG A 262 10.82 -27.07 11.85
N GLN A 263 10.20 -27.78 10.92
CA GLN A 263 10.52 -29.19 10.67
C GLN A 263 11.71 -29.24 9.72
#